data_AF-A0A2M7TYX9-F1
#
_entry.id   AF-A0A2M7TYX9-F1
#
_cell.length_a   1.000
_cell.length_b   1.000
_cell.length_c   1.000
_cell.angle_alpha   90.00
_cell.angle_beta   90.00
_cell.angle_gamma   90.00
#
_symmetry.space_group_name_H-M   'P 1'
#
loop_
_entity.id
_entity.type
_entity.pdbx_description
1 polymer ?
#
loop_
_entity_poly.entity_id
_entity_poly.type
_entity_poly.pdbx_seq_one_letter_code
_entity_poly.pdbx_strand_id
1 'polypeptide(L)' 'MNNELREKFKKLYFEKFNIRLTDEEATKISTDLVNLMKVLLKPDKQNISISHAQERSEYATITTQQYT' A
#
# COMPACT_ATOMS: atom_id res chain seq x y z
N MET A 1 -10.41 23.14 2.19
CA MET A 1 -10.93 22.19 1.18
C MET A 1 -12.19 22.80 0.60
N ASN A 2 -12.19 23.13 -0.69
CA ASN A 2 -13.19 24.02 -1.29
C ASN A 2 -14.59 23.37 -1.23
N ASN A 3 -15.53 24.02 -0.54
CA ASN A 3 -16.85 23.45 -0.19
C ASN A 3 -17.62 22.93 -1.44
N GLU A 4 -17.41 23.59 -2.57
CA GLU A 4 -17.97 23.22 -3.88
C GLU A 4 -17.59 21.82 -4.36
N LEU A 5 -16.36 21.37 -4.10
CA LEU A 5 -15.88 20.06 -4.55
C LEU A 5 -16.53 18.92 -3.77
N ARG A 6 -16.77 19.14 -2.47
CA ARG A 6 -17.46 18.20 -1.59
C ARG A 6 -18.92 18.05 -2.02
N GLU A 7 -19.60 19.14 -2.34
CA GLU A 7 -20.98 19.09 -2.84
C GLU A 7 -21.09 18.36 -4.19
N LYS A 8 -20.15 18.60 -5.11
CA LYS A 8 -20.09 17.83 -6.37
C LYS A 8 -19.88 16.34 -6.12
N PHE A 9 -18.99 15.98 -5.20
CA PHE A 9 -18.74 14.58 -4.83
C PHE A 9 -20.01 13.91 -4.25
N LYS A 10 -20.69 14.56 -3.30
CA LYS A 10 -21.95 14.06 -2.73
C LYS A 10 -23.03 13.87 -3.80
N LYS A 11 -23.18 14.84 -4.70
CA LYS A 11 -24.15 14.77 -5.80
C LYS A 11 -23.87 13.58 -6.71
N LEU A 12 -22.62 13.40 -7.15
CA LEU A 12 -22.23 12.26 -7.98
C LEU A 12 -22.46 10.92 -7.27
N TYR A 13 -22.14 10.85 -5.98
CA TYR A 13 -22.33 9.64 -5.19
C TYR A 13 -23.82 9.29 -5.07
N PHE A 14 -24.68 10.29 -4.84
CA PHE A 14 -26.12 10.10 -4.83
C PHE A 14 -26.66 9.67 -6.20
N GLU A 15 -26.23 10.30 -7.29
CA GLU A 15 -26.69 9.94 -8.64
C GLU A 15 -26.32 8.51 -9.04
N LYS A 16 -25.18 8.00 -8.56
CA LYS A 16 -24.69 6.66 -8.91
C LYS A 16 -25.21 5.56 -7.99
N PHE A 17 -25.29 5.84 -6.69
CA PHE A 17 -25.57 4.83 -5.68
C PHE A 17 -26.90 5.05 -4.95
N ASN A 18 -27.57 6.17 -5.20
CA ASN A 18 -28.78 6.61 -4.51
C ASN A 18 -28.61 6.72 -2.98
N ILE A 19 -27.38 7.01 -2.53
CA ILE A 19 -27.03 7.17 -1.12
C ILE A 19 -26.70 8.64 -0.87
N ARG A 20 -27.34 9.23 0.15
CA ARG A 20 -27.03 10.59 0.62
C ARG A 20 -25.91 10.51 1.63
N LEU A 21 -24.90 11.36 1.47
CA LEU A 21 -23.73 11.43 2.36
C LEU A 21 -23.77 12.70 3.20
N THR A 22 -23.40 12.59 4.48
CA THR A 22 -23.07 13.75 5.31
C THR A 22 -21.71 14.34 4.91
N ASP A 23 -21.37 15.50 5.49
CA ASP A 23 -20.07 16.14 5.29
C ASP A 23 -18.93 15.25 5.82
N GLU A 24 -19.13 14.62 6.97
CA GLU A 24 -18.16 13.71 7.57
C GLU A 24 -17.96 12.47 6.71
N GLU A 25 -19.06 11.85 6.24
CA GLU A 25 -19.01 10.66 5.39
C GLU A 25 -18.33 10.94 4.05
N ALA A 26 -18.70 12.05 3.40
CA ALA A 26 -18.09 12.47 2.14
C ALA A 26 -16.58 12.70 2.30
N THR A 27 -16.17 13.31 3.41
CA THR A 27 -14.76 13.53 3.73
C THR A 27 -14.03 12.21 3.97
N LYS A 28 -14.61 11.33 4.79
CA LYS A 28 -14.03 10.02 5.11
C LYS A 28 -13.83 9.16 3.87
N ILE A 29 -14.86 9.02 3.02
CA ILE A 29 -14.78 8.22 1.80
C ILE A 29 -13.73 8.80 0.84
N SER A 30 -13.67 10.13 0.70
CA SER A 30 -12.67 10.80 -0.14
C SER A 30 -11.25 10.53 0.38
N THR A 31 -11.05 10.57 1.69
CA THR A 31 -9.76 10.25 2.32
C THR A 31 -9.38 8.79 2.11
N ASP A 32 -10.33 7.87 2.32
CA ASP A 32 -10.14 6.43 2.14
C ASP A 32 -9.73 6.11 0.68
N LEU A 33 -10.39 6.75 -0.29
CA LEU A 33 -10.05 6.63 -1.72
C LEU A 33 -8.63 7.14 -2.01
N VAL A 34 -8.26 8.31 -1.51
CA VAL A 34 -6.91 8.87 -1.71
C VAL A 34 -5.85 7.94 -1.12
N ASN A 35 -6.10 7.37 0.06
CA ASN A 35 -5.18 6.44 0.70
C ASN A 35 -5.04 5.14 -0.10
N LEU A 36 -6.15 4.60 -0.59
CA LEU A 36 -6.11 3.43 -1.48
C LEU A 36 -5.30 3.71 -2.75
N MET A 37 -5.55 4.85 -3.40
CA MET A 37 -4.80 5.25 -4.60
C MET A 37 -3.30 5.39 -4.31
N LYS A 38 -2.90 5.90 -3.13
CA LYS A 38 -1.48 5.96 -2.74
C LYS A 38 -0.83 4.58 -2.61
N VAL A 39 -1.57 3.58 -2.11
CA VAL A 39 -1.10 2.20 -2.03
C VAL A 39 -0.97 1.61 -3.43
N LEU A 40 -2.00 1.75 -4.27
CA LEU A 40 -2.03 1.16 -5.61
C LEU A 40 -1.02 1.82 -6.57
N LEU A 41 -0.81 3.13 -6.46
CA LEU A 41 0.12 3.91 -7.29
C LEU A 41 1.57 3.85 -6.81
N LYS A 42 1.85 3.26 -5.64
CA LYS A 42 3.20 2.82 -5.31
C LYS A 42 3.38 1.38 -5.80
N PRO A 43 3.86 1.14 -7.04
CA PRO A 43 4.68 -0.03 -7.21
C PRO A 43 5.92 0.23 -6.35
N ASP A 44 6.13 -0.61 -5.35
CA ASP A 44 7.45 -0.77 -4.78
C ASP A 44 8.36 -1.21 -5.94
N LYS A 45 8.92 -0.24 -6.67
CA LYS A 45 10.30 -0.34 -7.07
C LYS A 45 11.09 -0.20 -5.77
N GLN A 46 11.00 -1.23 -4.94
CA GLN A 46 12.17 -1.64 -4.20
C GLN A 46 13.18 -1.89 -5.32
N ASN A 47 14.10 -0.93 -5.51
CA ASN A 47 15.44 -1.28 -5.92
C ASN A 47 15.95 -2.20 -4.80
N ILE A 48 15.49 -3.47 -4.82
CA ILE A 48 16.24 -4.54 -4.23
C ILE A 48 17.46 -4.59 -5.14
N SER A 49 18.48 -3.81 -4.77
CA SER A 49 19.83 -4.16 -5.14
C SER A 49 20.03 -5.52 -4.49
N ILE A 50 19.70 -6.58 -5.25
CA ILE A 50 20.09 -7.93 -4.91
C ILE A 50 21.62 -7.88 -5.04
N SER A 51 22.28 -7.53 -3.94
CA SER A 51 23.70 -7.76 -3.79
C SER A 51 23.86 -9.28 -3.83
N HIS A 52 24.09 -9.83 -5.02
CA HIS A 52 24.44 -11.24 -5.26
C HIS A 52 25.85 -11.55 -4.75
N ALA A 53 26.21 -11.05 -3.58
CA ALA A 53 27.54 -11.17 -3.02
C ALA A 53 27.46 -11.33 -1.50
N GLN A 54 26.79 -12.38 -1.00
CA GLN A 54 27.24 -13.11 0.19
C GLN A 54 26.44 -14.36 0.60
N GLU A 55 25.54 -14.91 -0.22
CA GLU A 55 24.99 -16.26 0.04
C GLU A 55 25.88 -17.35 -0.58
N ARG A 56 27.11 -17.52 -0.09
CA ARG A 56 27.89 -18.74 -0.36
C ARG A 56 29.06 -18.90 0.62
N SER A 57 28.81 -19.48 1.81
CA SER A 57 29.78 -20.36 2.51
C SER A 57 29.33 -20.90 3.88
N GLU A 58 28.06 -20.85 4.28
CA GLU A 58 27.66 -21.41 5.60
C GLU A 58 27.33 -22.92 5.60
N TYR A 59 27.58 -23.64 4.49
CA TYR A 59 27.30 -25.10 4.40
C TYR A 59 28.49 -25.96 4.02
N ALA A 60 29.72 -25.55 4.35
CA ALA A 60 30.89 -26.42 4.20
C ALA A 60 31.24 -27.11 5.53
N THR A 61 30.67 -28.31 5.70
CA THR A 61 31.26 -29.46 6.40
C THR A 61 31.13 -29.52 7.94
N ILE A 62 29.97 -30.00 8.38
CA ILE A 62 29.86 -30.85 9.57
C ILE A 62 30.57 -32.18 9.25
N THR A 63 31.83 -32.34 9.69
CA THR A 63 32.45 -33.61 10.15
C THR A 63 33.97 -33.44 10.25
N THR A 64 34.48 -33.36 11.49
CA THR A 64 35.63 -34.14 11.99
C THR A 64 35.87 -33.79 13.45
N GLN A 65 35.05 -34.35 14.33
CA GLN A 65 35.51 -34.71 15.66
C GLN A 65 35.35 -36.21 15.79
N GLN A 66 36.42 -36.98 15.60
CA GLN A 66 36.68 -38.18 16.39
C GLN A 66 38.18 -38.35 16.57
N TYR A 67 38.56 -38.35 17.85
CA TYR A 67 39.83 -38.80 18.40
C TYR A 67 40.16 -40.22 17.92
N THR A 68 41.41 -40.50 17.52
CA THR A 68 42.40 -41.32 18.26
C THR A 68 43.72 -41.29 17.48
#